data_AF-A0A2V8L734-F1
#
_entry.id   AF-A0A2V8L734-F1
#
_cell.length_a   1.000
_cell.length_b   1.000
_cell.length_c   1.000
_cell.angle_alpha   90.00
_cell.angle_beta   90.00
_cell.angle_gamma   90.00
#
_symmetry.space_group_name_H-M   'P 1'
#
loop_
_entity.id
_entity.type
_entity.pdbx_description
1 polymer ?
#
loop_
_entity_poly.entity_id
_entity_poly.type
_entity_poly.pdbx_seq_one_letter_code
_entity_poly.pdbx_strand_id
1 'polypeptide(L)'
;MKALLLGHTHAVRLAKQDKQRAEQSLIKHLQVDPKYVERTYTNVIDYIWEDGRLPDPRSLDVFFDMGIKTGRYKERWPLTRFWIPTYVDTYSQWRLASF
;
A
#
# COMPACT_ATOMS: atom_id res chain seq x y z
N MET A 1 17.19 2.29 -1.05
CA MET A 1 15.83 2.38 -1.61
C MET A 1 15.28 1.03 -2.08
N LYS A 2 15.91 0.35 -3.04
CA LYS A 2 15.44 -0.99 -3.51
C LYS A 2 15.23 -2.00 -2.37
N ALA A 3 16.20 -2.12 -1.46
CA ALA A 3 16.09 -2.99 -0.28
C ALA A 3 14.89 -2.65 0.63
N LEU A 4 14.50 -1.38 0.71
CA LEU A 4 13.33 -0.95 1.49
C LEU A 4 12.04 -1.42 0.82
N LEU A 5 11.90 -1.22 -0.49
CA LEU A 5 10.71 -1.61 -1.25
C LEU A 5 10.56 -3.13 -1.31
N LEU A 6 11.69 -3.85 -1.50
CA LEU A 6 11.71 -5.31 -1.42
C LEU A 6 11.36 -5.79 0.00
N GLY A 7 11.87 -5.13 1.04
CA GLY A 7 11.48 -5.42 2.42
C GLY A 7 9.98 -5.23 2.66
N HIS A 8 9.38 -4.20 2.07
CA HIS A 8 7.94 -3.98 2.14
C HIS A 8 7.14 -5.11 1.48
N THR A 9 7.47 -5.51 0.25
CA THR A 9 6.76 -6.60 -0.45
C THR A 9 6.86 -7.91 0.32
N HIS A 10 8.04 -8.24 0.88
CA HIS A 10 8.21 -9.39 1.77
C HIS A 10 7.38 -9.28 3.06
N ALA A 11 7.30 -8.09 3.67
CA ALA A 11 6.51 -7.88 4.87
C ALA A 11 5.00 -8.07 4.61
N VAL A 12 4.49 -7.64 3.44
CA VAL A 12 3.09 -7.87 3.05
C VAL A 12 2.82 -9.37 2.89
N ARG A 13 3.70 -10.09 2.17
CA ARG A 13 3.57 -11.56 2.05
C ARG A 13 3.57 -12.25 3.40
N LEU A 14 4.51 -11.88 4.28
CA LEU A 14 4.56 -12.43 5.64
C LEU A 14 3.27 -12.13 6.41
N ALA A 15 2.75 -10.91 6.32
CA ALA A 15 1.50 -10.55 6.97
C ALA A 15 0.32 -11.39 6.49
N LYS A 16 0.24 -11.69 5.19
CA LYS A 16 -0.79 -12.57 4.60
C LYS A 16 -0.64 -14.03 5.02
N GLN A 17 0.60 -14.50 5.17
CA GLN A 17 0.90 -15.88 5.59
C GLN A 17 0.71 -16.12 7.10
N ASP A 18 0.87 -15.07 7.91
CA ASP A 18 0.83 -15.14 9.37
C ASP A 18 0.01 -13.98 9.96
N LYS A 19 -1.32 -14.17 9.96
CA LYS A 19 -2.30 -13.22 10.52
C LYS A 19 -1.99 -12.89 11.98
N GLN A 20 -1.65 -13.89 12.79
CA GLN A 20 -1.44 -13.67 14.23
C GLN A 20 -0.26 -12.72 14.46
N ARG A 21 0.86 -12.93 13.75
CA ARG A 21 2.01 -12.05 13.83
C ARG A 21 1.71 -10.65 13.28
N ALA A 22 0.93 -10.56 12.21
CA ALA A 22 0.48 -9.28 11.67
C ALA A 22 -0.34 -8.49 12.71
N GLU A 23 -1.32 -9.12 13.36
CA GLU A 23 -2.12 -8.50 14.42
C GLU A 23 -1.27 -8.03 15.60
N GLN A 24 -0.30 -8.85 16.04
CA GLN A 24 0.64 -8.44 17.09
C GLN A 24 1.46 -7.20 16.68
N SER A 25 1.91 -7.13 15.43
CA SER A 25 2.59 -5.94 14.91
C SER A 25 1.68 -4.71 14.86
N LEU A 26 0.40 -4.87 14.48
CA LEU A 26 -0.59 -3.78 14.49
C LEU A 26 -0.81 -3.22 15.90
N ILE A 27 -0.98 -4.09 16.90
CA ILE A 27 -1.14 -3.67 18.30
C ILE A 27 0.14 -2.97 18.79
N LYS A 28 1.30 -3.58 18.58
CA LYS A 28 2.56 -3.10 19.14
C LYS A 28 3.03 -1.77 18.53
N HIS A 29 2.87 -1.61 17.22
CA HIS A 29 3.49 -0.49 16.48
C HIS A 29 2.48 0.56 16.01
N LEU A 30 1.24 0.17 15.72
CA LEU A 30 0.18 1.10 15.33
C LEU A 30 -0.82 1.37 16.45
N GLN A 31 -0.65 0.72 17.61
CA GLN A 31 -1.51 0.91 18.79
C GLN A 31 -2.99 0.69 18.47
N VAL A 32 -3.27 -0.21 17.53
CA VAL A 32 -4.65 -0.65 17.25
C VAL A 32 -5.18 -1.31 18.51
N ASP A 33 -6.34 -0.87 18.98
CA ASP A 33 -7.02 -1.48 20.12
C ASP A 33 -7.18 -2.99 19.86
N PRO A 34 -6.70 -3.87 20.77
CA PRO A 34 -6.82 -5.31 20.62
C PRO A 34 -8.23 -5.79 20.30
N LYS A 35 -9.28 -5.09 20.78
CA LYS A 35 -10.68 -5.41 20.47
C LYS A 35 -11.02 -5.28 18.98
N TYR A 36 -10.32 -4.43 18.24
CA TYR A 36 -10.58 -4.15 16.83
C TYR A 36 -9.50 -4.67 15.88
N VAL A 37 -8.45 -5.34 16.38
CA VAL A 37 -7.28 -5.71 15.57
C VAL A 37 -7.63 -6.68 14.44
N GLU A 38 -8.41 -7.72 14.72
CA GLU A 38 -8.79 -8.73 13.73
C GLU A 38 -9.58 -8.10 12.57
N ARG A 39 -10.58 -7.29 12.91
CA ARG A 39 -11.40 -6.60 11.92
C ARG A 39 -10.55 -5.63 11.10
N THR A 40 -9.62 -4.94 11.74
CA THR A 40 -8.69 -4.03 11.05
C THR A 40 -7.82 -4.78 10.05
N TYR A 41 -7.20 -5.89 10.47
CA TYR A 41 -6.42 -6.74 9.59
C TYR A 41 -7.27 -7.25 8.41
N THR A 42 -8.39 -7.91 8.71
CA THR A 42 -9.25 -8.58 7.71
C THR A 42 -9.78 -7.61 6.67
N ASN A 43 -10.14 -6.39 7.07
CA ASN A 43 -10.70 -5.40 6.16
C ASN A 43 -9.65 -4.70 5.28
N VAL A 44 -8.36 -4.83 5.58
CA VAL A 44 -7.29 -4.06 4.91
C VAL A 44 -6.36 -4.96 4.11
N ILE A 45 -6.01 -6.13 4.64
CA ILE A 45 -4.89 -6.93 4.12
C ILE A 45 -5.06 -7.32 2.64
N ASP A 46 -6.29 -7.58 2.20
CA ASP A 46 -6.57 -7.95 0.81
C ASP A 46 -6.46 -6.79 -0.17
N TYR A 47 -6.48 -5.55 0.32
CA TYR A 47 -6.22 -4.36 -0.49
C TYR A 47 -4.74 -4.02 -0.63
N ILE A 48 -3.86 -4.77 0.06
CA ILE A 48 -2.41 -4.61 -0.05
C ILE A 48 -1.84 -5.76 -0.89
N TRP A 49 -1.20 -5.43 -2.01
CA TRP A 49 -0.69 -6.40 -2.97
C TRP A 49 0.74 -6.81 -2.67
N GLU A 50 1.04 -8.11 -2.69
CA GLU A 50 2.40 -8.62 -2.44
C GLU A 50 3.41 -8.23 -3.52
N ASP A 51 2.94 -7.99 -4.74
CA ASP A 51 3.78 -7.55 -5.86
C ASP A 51 4.14 -6.07 -5.78
N GLY A 52 3.62 -5.33 -4.79
CA GLY A 52 3.84 -3.90 -4.61
C GLY A 52 3.44 -3.06 -5.82
N ARG A 53 2.44 -3.51 -6.59
CA ARG A 53 2.00 -2.82 -7.82
C ARG A 53 1.73 -1.35 -7.57
N LEU A 54 2.20 -0.53 -8.51
CA LEU A 54 1.98 0.91 -8.53
C LEU A 54 0.58 1.21 -9.11
N PRO A 55 -0.04 2.35 -8.74
CA PRO A 55 -1.34 2.72 -9.29
C PRO A 55 -1.23 2.95 -10.81
N ASP A 56 -2.23 2.46 -11.53
CA ASP A 56 -2.39 2.73 -12.97
C ASP A 56 -3.08 4.11 -13.19
N PRO A 57 -3.06 4.65 -14.42
CA PRO A 57 -3.68 5.95 -14.71
C PRO A 57 -5.16 6.02 -14.30
N ARG A 58 -5.94 4.95 -14.51
CA ARG A 58 -7.37 4.92 -14.18
C ARG A 58 -7.61 4.99 -12.66
N SER A 59 -6.79 4.29 -11.88
CA SER A 59 -6.86 4.34 -10.43
C SER A 59 -6.51 5.73 -9.88
N LEU A 60 -5.56 6.43 -10.51
CA LEU A 60 -5.22 7.82 -10.17
C LEU A 60 -6.37 8.78 -10.52
N ASP A 61 -7.03 8.60 -11.67
CA ASP A 61 -8.19 9.40 -12.04
C ASP A 61 -9.31 9.27 -10.99
N VAL A 62 -9.63 8.04 -10.58
CA VAL A 62 -10.64 7.78 -9.54
C VAL A 62 -10.22 8.39 -8.20
N PHE A 63 -8.96 8.25 -7.81
CA PHE A 63 -8.43 8.83 -6.56
C PHE A 63 -8.63 10.35 -6.50
N PHE A 64 -8.23 11.06 -7.57
CA PHE A 64 -8.39 12.51 -7.61
C PHE A 64 -9.86 12.93 -7.71
N ASP A 65 -10.68 12.22 -8.48
CA ASP A 65 -12.11 12.52 -8.63
C ASP A 65 -12.85 12.44 -7.31
N MET A 66 -12.59 11.40 -6.53
CA MET A 66 -13.19 11.26 -5.20
C MET A 66 -12.64 12.32 -4.24
N GLY A 67 -11.35 12.64 -4.31
CA GLY A 67 -10.77 13.71 -3.52
C GLY A 67 -11.35 15.09 -3.85
N ILE A 68 -11.67 15.37 -5.11
CA ILE A 68 -12.34 16.61 -5.52
C ILE A 68 -13.80 16.63 -5.02
N LYS A 69 -14.55 15.54 -5.23
CA LYS A 69 -15.96 15.43 -4.77
C LYS A 69 -16.12 15.62 -3.26
N THR A 70 -15.12 15.19 -2.49
CA THR A 70 -15.08 15.31 -1.03
C THR A 70 -14.45 16.63 -0.55
N GLY A 71 -14.07 17.53 -1.46
CA GLY A 71 -13.46 18.82 -1.14
C GLY A 71 -12.00 18.75 -0.67
N ARG A 72 -11.36 17.57 -0.74
CA ARG A 72 -9.95 17.36 -0.37
C ARG A 72 -8.98 18.03 -1.34
N TYR A 73 -9.31 18.06 -2.63
CA TYR A 73 -8.51 18.69 -3.69
C TYR A 73 -9.36 19.68 -4.49
N LYS A 74 -8.76 20.80 -4.92
CA LYS A 74 -9.42 21.76 -5.81
C LYS A 74 -9.40 21.30 -7.27
N GLU A 75 -8.34 20.59 -7.65
CA GLU A 75 -8.09 20.09 -9.01
C GLU A 75 -7.16 18.87 -8.96
N ARG A 76 -7.10 18.13 -10.07
CA ARG A 76 -6.16 16.99 -10.19
C ARG A 76 -4.73 17.53 -10.24
N TRP A 77 -3.82 16.88 -9.52
CA TRP A 77 -2.42 17.29 -9.57
C TRP A 77 -1.72 16.71 -10.80
N PRO A 78 -0.79 17.45 -11.43
CA PRO A 78 0.04 16.88 -12.48
C PRO A 78 0.96 15.80 -11.90
N LEU A 79 1.25 14.75 -12.68
CA LEU A 79 2.12 13.64 -12.26
C LEU A 79 3.47 14.15 -11.73
N THR A 80 4.06 15.16 -12.36
CA THR A 80 5.35 15.75 -11.94
C THR A 80 5.38 16.25 -10.49
N ARG A 81 4.21 16.46 -9.86
CA ARG A 81 4.09 16.87 -8.46
C ARG A 81 4.27 15.73 -7.46
N PHE A 82 3.97 14.48 -7.82
CA PHE A 82 3.94 13.36 -6.87
C PHE A 82 4.53 12.04 -7.41
N TRP A 83 4.71 11.93 -8.73
CA TRP A 83 5.24 10.77 -9.40
C TRP A 83 6.75 10.86 -9.48
N ILE A 84 7.44 9.95 -8.80
CA ILE A 84 8.91 9.90 -8.78
C ILE A 84 9.36 8.75 -9.68
N PRO A 85 9.94 9.02 -10.87
CA PRO A 85 10.28 8.00 -11.86
C PRO A 85 11.18 6.90 -11.31
N THR A 86 12.12 7.24 -10.42
CA THR A 86 13.04 6.29 -9.78
C THR A 86 12.35 5.05 -9.19
N TYR A 87 11.15 5.17 -8.62
CA TYR A 87 10.43 4.01 -8.06
C TYR A 87 9.84 3.12 -9.15
N VAL A 88 9.32 3.75 -10.19
CA VAL A 88 8.61 3.11 -11.31
C VAL A 88 9.61 2.39 -12.21
N ASP A 89 10.68 3.08 -12.58
CA ASP A 89 11.71 2.59 -13.48
C ASP A 89 12.49 1.42 -12.86
N THR A 90 12.48 1.32 -11.53
CA THR A 90 13.12 0.22 -10.79
C THR A 90 12.15 -0.85 -10.31
N TYR A 91 10.86 -0.80 -10.68
CA TYR A 91 9.82 -1.72 -10.18
C TYR A 91 10.20 -3.20 -10.33
N SER A 92 10.74 -3.57 -11.49
CA SER A 92 11.17 -4.94 -11.77
C SER A 92 12.24 -5.49 -10.83
N GLN A 93 12.94 -4.61 -10.10
CA GLN A 93 14.08 -4.96 -9.24
C GLN A 93 13.68 -5.18 -7.78
N TRP A 94 12.44 -4.81 -7.40
CA TRP A 94 11.96 -4.95 -6.02
C TRP A 94 10.56 -5.58 -5.91
N ARG A 95 9.83 -5.73 -7.02
CA ARG A 95 8.61 -6.55 -7.06
C ARG A 95 8.95 -8.01 -6.76
N LEU A 96 8.08 -8.69 -6.01
CA LEU A 96 8.15 -10.14 -5.90
C LEU A 96 7.67 -10.77 -7.21
N ALA A 97 8.27 -11.89 -7.60
CA ALA A 97 7.73 -12.68 -8.70
C ALA A 97 6.31 -13.12 -8.33
N SER A 98 5.35 -12.77 -9.19
CA SER A 98 4.00 -13.29 -9.16
C SER A 98 4.07 -14.74 -9.64
N PHE A 99 3.60 -15.69 -8.83
CA PHE A 99 3.37 -17.07 -9.26
C PHE A 99 2.01 -17.19 -9.95
#